data_AF-A0AA41Q9G9-F1
#
_entry.id   AF-A0AA41Q9G9-F1
#
_cell.length_a   1.000
_cell.length_b   1.000
_cell.length_c   1.000
_cell.angle_alpha   90.00
_cell.angle_beta   90.00
_cell.angle_gamma   90.00
#
_symmetry.space_group_name_H-M   'P 1'
#
loop_
_entity.id
_entity.type
_entity.pdbx_description
1 polymer ?
#
loop_
_entity_poly.entity_id
_entity_poly.type
_entity_poly.pdbx_seq_one_letter_code
_entity_poly.pdbx_strand_id
1 'polypeptide(L)'
;MHDHPHTHDHPHARDHAGAHTHSHTLAPSREGSVVLDIGAGTGALIIETAPEYDTLEIEVSPVRDDTCRTHAAVRPRDLPGGTAFCAVITPLPVGEYTVWRDPATPAGRISVRDGEVSRVRWP
;
A
#
# COMPACT_ATOMS: atom_id res chain seq x y z
N MET A 1 60.04 -40.95 25.18
CA MET A 1 59.41 -40.71 26.50
C MET A 1 58.15 -39.92 26.20
N HIS A 2 56.98 -40.57 26.15
CA HIS A 2 55.98 -40.63 27.24
C HIS A 2 55.69 -39.20 27.79
N ASP A 3 54.50 -38.60 27.73
CA ASP A 3 53.14 -39.14 27.92
C ASP A 3 52.07 -38.17 27.36
N HIS A 4 50.89 -38.68 26.99
CA HIS A 4 49.64 -37.90 26.84
C HIS A 4 48.87 -37.95 28.20
N PRO A 5 47.55 -37.66 28.32
CA PRO A 5 46.96 -36.36 28.64
C PRO A 5 46.03 -36.41 29.88
N HIS A 6 45.56 -35.27 30.41
CA HIS A 6 44.23 -35.13 31.05
C HIS A 6 43.86 -33.63 31.08
N THR A 7 43.01 -33.16 30.16
CA THR A 7 41.54 -33.09 30.22
C THR A 7 40.99 -32.02 31.17
N HIS A 8 40.56 -30.89 30.60
CA HIS A 8 39.36 -30.19 31.06
C HIS A 8 38.53 -29.77 29.83
N ASP A 9 37.67 -30.70 29.40
CA ASP A 9 36.23 -30.51 29.08
C ASP A 9 35.64 -29.24 29.76
N HIS A 10 34.76 -28.39 29.22
CA HIS A 10 33.75 -28.46 28.17
C HIS A 10 33.11 -27.03 28.01
N PRO A 11 32.05 -26.76 27.22
CA PRO A 11 32.13 -25.87 26.04
C PRO A 11 31.20 -24.64 26.09
N HIS A 12 31.44 -23.68 25.19
CA HIS A 12 30.36 -22.89 24.59
C HIS A 12 30.46 -22.94 23.07
N ALA A 13 29.60 -23.77 22.49
CA ALA A 13 29.31 -23.79 21.08
C ALA A 13 28.77 -22.44 20.63
N ARG A 14 29.27 -21.97 19.49
CA ARG A 14 28.43 -21.57 18.36
C ARG A 14 29.28 -21.51 17.11
N ASP A 15 29.07 -22.50 16.27
CA ASP A 15 29.16 -22.40 14.82
C ASP A 15 28.64 -21.05 14.35
N HIS A 16 29.30 -20.44 13.37
CA HIS A 16 28.75 -20.44 12.01
C HIS A 16 29.75 -19.77 11.05
N ALA A 17 30.30 -20.61 10.20
CA ALA A 17 30.83 -20.27 8.90
C ALA A 17 29.79 -19.52 8.05
N GLY A 18 30.26 -18.76 7.07
CA GLY A 18 29.47 -18.47 5.88
C GLY A 18 29.51 -17.01 5.46
N ALA A 19 30.40 -16.73 4.50
CA ALA A 19 30.21 -15.65 3.56
C ALA A 19 28.79 -15.72 2.98
N HIS A 20 27.94 -14.76 3.31
CA HIS A 20 26.64 -14.58 2.66
C HIS A 20 26.75 -13.40 1.70
N THR A 21 27.28 -13.68 0.52
CA THR A 21 26.89 -12.95 -0.69
C THR A 21 25.39 -13.14 -0.84
N HIS A 22 24.61 -12.16 -0.39
CA HIS A 22 23.17 -12.13 -0.65
C HIS A 22 22.93 -11.77 -2.12
N SER A 23 23.20 -12.73 -3.01
CA SER A 23 22.57 -12.77 -4.32
C SER A 23 21.10 -13.10 -4.08
N HIS A 24 20.30 -12.08 -3.77
CA HIS A 24 18.86 -12.22 -3.70
C HIS A 24 18.34 -12.33 -5.14
N THR A 25 18.43 -13.53 -5.71
CA THR A 25 17.57 -13.93 -6.82
C THR A 25 16.15 -13.97 -6.26
N LEU A 26 15.49 -12.82 -6.27
CA LEU A 26 14.05 -12.74 -6.01
C LEU A 26 13.37 -13.53 -7.12
N ALA A 27 12.77 -14.66 -6.73
CA ALA A 27 11.76 -15.32 -7.53
C ALA A 27 10.72 -14.28 -8.01
N PRO A 28 10.11 -14.44 -9.19
CA PRO A 28 9.13 -13.47 -9.67
C PRO A 28 8.01 -13.34 -8.64
N SER A 29 7.85 -12.13 -8.10
CA SER A 29 6.75 -11.77 -7.20
C SER A 29 5.43 -11.91 -7.97
N ARG A 30 4.86 -13.11 -7.97
CA ARG A 30 3.49 -13.35 -8.40
C ARG A 30 2.59 -12.82 -7.28
N GLU A 31 1.78 -11.82 -7.65
CA GLU A 31 0.89 -11.00 -6.81
C GLU A 31 1.62 -9.91 -6.02
N GLY A 32 1.72 -8.73 -6.63
CA GLY A 32 2.16 -7.51 -5.95
C GLY A 32 1.19 -7.17 -4.82
N SER A 33 1.55 -7.51 -3.58
CA SER A 33 0.93 -6.94 -2.40
C SER A 33 1.33 -5.47 -2.35
N VAL A 34 0.40 -4.56 -2.63
CA VAL A 34 0.61 -3.14 -2.35
C VAL A 34 0.55 -3.00 -0.83
N VAL A 35 1.71 -2.85 -0.19
CA VAL A 35 1.78 -2.38 1.19
C VAL A 35 1.49 -0.89 1.14
N LEU A 36 0.24 -0.50 1.44
CA LEU A 36 -0.02 0.89 1.81
C LEU A 36 0.49 1.07 3.23
N ASP A 37 1.46 1.97 3.41
CA ASP A 37 1.79 2.51 4.72
C ASP A 37 0.62 3.39 5.16
N ILE A 38 -0.37 2.75 5.79
CA ILE A 38 -1.42 3.47 6.48
C ILE A 38 -0.88 3.82 7.87
N GLY A 39 -0.12 4.92 7.94
CA GLY A 39 0.35 5.46 9.20
C GLY A 39 -0.81 5.87 10.11
N ALA A 40 -0.56 5.93 11.43
CA ALA A 40 -1.58 6.28 12.41
C ALA A 40 -2.25 7.64 12.10
N GLY A 41 -3.58 7.66 12.15
CA GLY A 41 -4.40 8.83 11.84
C GLY A 41 -4.67 9.04 10.34
N THR A 42 -4.30 8.08 9.48
CA THR A 42 -4.56 8.14 8.04
C THR A 42 -5.22 6.87 7.53
N GLY A 43 -5.81 6.96 6.34
CA GLY A 43 -6.37 5.85 5.59
C GLY A 43 -6.08 6.03 4.10
N ALA A 44 -6.76 5.24 3.29
CA ALA A 44 -6.70 5.34 1.84
C ALA A 44 -8.08 5.24 1.21
N LEU A 45 -8.20 5.83 0.02
CA LEU A 45 -9.40 5.76 -0.79
C LEU A 45 -9.07 5.17 -2.17
N ILE A 46 -9.84 4.17 -2.58
CA ILE A 46 -9.88 3.66 -3.94
C ILE A 46 -11.21 4.07 -4.58
N ILE A 47 -11.12 4.69 -5.76
CA ILE A 47 -12.28 5.04 -6.58
C ILE A 47 -12.23 4.15 -7.83
N GLU A 48 -13.10 3.15 -7.88
CA GLU A 48 -13.20 2.20 -8.98
C GLU A 48 -13.94 2.83 -10.15
N THR A 49 -13.40 2.72 -11.36
CA THR A 49 -13.98 3.29 -12.57
C THR A 49 -14.07 2.23 -13.67
N ALA A 50 -14.83 2.55 -14.71
CA ALA A 50 -14.78 1.82 -15.97
C ALA A 50 -13.54 2.25 -16.81
N PRO A 51 -13.11 1.43 -17.80
CA PRO A 51 -11.91 1.71 -18.62
C PRO A 51 -11.97 3.01 -19.42
N GLU A 52 -13.16 3.49 -19.78
CA GLU A 52 -13.36 4.74 -20.51
C GLU A 52 -12.92 5.99 -19.72
N TYR A 53 -12.70 5.85 -18.41
CA TYR A 53 -12.21 6.91 -17.54
C TYR A 53 -10.71 6.84 -17.31
N ASP A 54 -9.96 6.04 -18.07
CA ASP A 54 -8.49 6.06 -17.97
C ASP A 54 -7.97 7.49 -18.12
N THR A 55 -6.98 7.84 -17.30
CA THR A 55 -6.40 9.18 -17.18
C THR A 55 -7.29 10.28 -16.61
N LEU A 56 -8.58 10.04 -16.34
CA LEU A 56 -9.45 11.02 -15.67
C LEU A 56 -8.88 11.40 -14.30
N GLU A 57 -8.76 12.70 -14.04
CA GLU A 57 -8.43 13.20 -12.70
C GLU A 57 -9.69 13.31 -11.86
N ILE A 58 -9.66 12.66 -10.70
CA ILE A 58 -10.75 12.71 -9.72
C ILE A 58 -10.26 13.48 -8.51
N GLU A 59 -11.04 14.49 -8.13
CA GLU A 59 -10.78 15.30 -6.95
C GLU A 59 -11.59 14.81 -5.75
N VAL A 60 -10.99 14.91 -4.57
CA VAL A 60 -11.64 14.73 -3.27
C VAL A 60 -11.30 15.87 -2.34
N SER A 61 -12.24 16.27 -1.50
CA SER A 61 -12.01 17.26 -0.43
C SER A 61 -12.62 16.79 0.88
N PRO A 62 -12.10 17.20 2.05
CA PRO A 62 -12.82 17.04 3.30
C PRO A 62 -14.19 17.74 3.22
N VAL A 63 -15.25 17.13 3.75
CA VAL A 63 -16.62 17.69 3.72
C VAL A 63 -16.72 19.06 4.41
N ARG A 64 -15.76 19.40 5.29
CA ARG A 64 -15.71 20.69 6.01
C ARG A 64 -14.87 21.76 5.31
N ASP A 65 -14.15 21.40 4.24
CA ASP A 65 -13.27 22.31 3.51
C ASP A 65 -13.15 21.86 2.04
N ASP A 66 -14.08 22.34 1.22
CA ASP A 66 -14.15 22.03 -0.22
C ASP A 66 -13.00 22.66 -1.03
N THR A 67 -12.21 23.56 -0.42
CA THR A 67 -11.06 24.20 -1.06
C THR A 67 -9.79 23.35 -0.94
N CYS A 68 -9.72 22.49 0.07
CA CYS A 68 -8.62 21.56 0.28
C CYS A 68 -8.80 20.30 -0.58
N ARG A 69 -8.54 20.43 -1.89
CA ARG A 69 -8.68 19.34 -2.86
C ARG A 69 -7.41 18.54 -3.03
N THR A 70 -7.54 17.22 -2.98
CA THR A 70 -6.53 16.26 -3.41
C THR A 70 -7.03 15.57 -4.67
N HIS A 71 -6.18 15.40 -5.67
CA HIS A 71 -6.55 14.73 -6.91
C HIS A 71 -5.70 13.49 -7.14
N ALA A 72 -6.27 12.51 -7.83
CA ALA A 72 -5.53 11.40 -8.41
C ALA A 72 -6.12 11.04 -9.75
N ALA A 73 -5.25 10.67 -10.68
CA ALA A 73 -5.66 10.17 -11.98
C ALA A 73 -6.05 8.69 -11.89
N VAL A 74 -7.07 8.30 -12.63
CA VAL A 74 -7.41 6.91 -12.90
C VAL A 74 -6.26 6.25 -13.65
N ARG A 75 -5.89 5.06 -13.21
CA ARG A 75 -4.86 4.22 -13.84
C ARG A 75 -5.31 2.76 -13.93
N PRO A 76 -4.89 2.02 -14.96
CA PRO A 76 -5.05 0.57 -15.01
C PRO A 76 -4.18 -0.10 -13.95
N ARG A 77 -4.70 -1.19 -13.38
CA ARG A 77 -3.99 -2.08 -12.46
C ARG A 77 -4.28 -3.51 -12.81
N ASP A 78 -3.21 -4.27 -13.02
CA ASP A 78 -3.32 -5.69 -13.31
C ASP A 78 -3.60 -6.47 -12.04
N LEU A 79 -4.75 -7.14 -12.01
CA LEU A 79 -5.17 -8.05 -10.96
C LEU A 79 -5.26 -9.48 -11.52
N PRO A 80 -5.23 -10.53 -10.68
CA PRO A 80 -5.37 -11.91 -11.13
C PRO A 80 -6.66 -12.20 -11.93
N GLY A 81 -7.69 -11.35 -11.82
CA GLY A 81 -8.96 -11.45 -12.55
C GLY A 81 -9.14 -10.49 -13.73
N GLY A 82 -8.12 -9.71 -14.09
CA GLY A 82 -8.17 -8.71 -15.17
C GLY A 82 -7.66 -7.34 -14.75
N THR A 83 -7.74 -6.37 -15.66
CA THR A 83 -7.31 -4.99 -15.42
C THR A 83 -8.44 -4.20 -14.75
N ALA A 84 -8.19 -3.68 -13.55
CA ALA A 84 -9.06 -2.74 -12.88
C ALA A 84 -8.61 -1.30 -13.17
N PHE A 85 -9.55 -0.40 -13.42
CA PHE A 85 -9.26 1.03 -13.56
C PHE A 85 -9.70 1.73 -12.28
N CYS A 86 -8.78 2.45 -11.65
CA CYS A 86 -9.10 3.16 -10.41
C CYS A 86 -8.15 4.32 -10.14
N ALA A 87 -8.67 5.34 -9.45
CA ALA A 87 -7.85 6.33 -8.78
C ALA A 87 -7.57 5.85 -7.34
N VAL A 88 -6.35 6.04 -6.85
CA VAL A 88 -6.02 5.81 -5.44
C VAL A 88 -5.41 7.04 -4.83
N ILE A 89 -5.94 7.38 -3.66
CA ILE A 89 -5.59 8.56 -2.90
C ILE A 89 -5.14 8.10 -1.53
N THR A 90 -3.88 8.32 -1.24
CA THR A 90 -3.22 7.97 0.03
C THR A 90 -1.95 8.82 0.19
N PRO A 91 -1.58 9.20 1.41
CA PRO A 91 -2.37 9.08 2.63
C PRO A 91 -3.52 10.10 2.66
N LEU A 92 -4.65 9.73 3.28
CA LEU A 92 -5.74 10.66 3.61
C LEU A 92 -5.95 10.69 5.11
N PRO A 93 -5.98 11.87 5.76
CA PRO A 93 -6.42 11.97 7.16
C PRO A 93 -7.77 11.29 7.41
N VAL A 94 -7.98 10.76 8.61
CA VAL A 94 -9.28 10.22 9.00
C VAL A 94 -10.35 11.30 8.92
N GLY A 95 -11.47 11.01 8.26
CA GLY A 95 -12.55 11.97 8.10
C GLY A 95 -13.54 11.63 6.99
N GLU A 96 -14.51 12.53 6.81
CA GLU A 96 -15.49 12.46 5.73
C GLU A 96 -15.00 13.27 4.53
N TYR A 97 -15.03 12.65 3.35
CA TYR A 97 -14.60 13.24 2.10
C TYR A 97 -15.75 13.32 1.11
N THR A 98 -15.82 14.43 0.38
CA THR A 98 -16.62 14.57 -0.84
C THR A 98 -15.77 14.12 -2.02
N VAL A 99 -16.32 13.24 -2.85
CA VAL A 99 -15.77 12.90 -4.16
C VAL A 99 -16.44 13.79 -5.19
N TRP A 100 -15.68 14.44 -6.05
CA TRP A 100 -16.18 15.43 -7.01
C TRP A 100 -16.19 14.84 -8.42
N ARG A 101 -17.33 14.95 -9.11
CA ARG A 101 -17.46 14.57 -10.54
C ARG A 101 -16.79 15.59 -11.44
N ASP A 102 -16.91 16.85 -11.05
CA ASP A 102 -16.38 18.05 -11.71
C ASP A 102 -16.18 19.13 -10.63
N PRO A 103 -15.66 20.33 -10.98
CA PRO A 103 -15.36 21.36 -9.98
C PRO A 103 -16.55 21.79 -9.10
N ALA A 104 -17.80 21.60 -9.56
CA ALA A 104 -19.01 22.06 -8.88
C ALA A 104 -19.95 20.92 -8.40
N THR A 105 -19.86 19.73 -8.99
CA THR A 105 -20.82 18.64 -8.74
C THR A 105 -20.24 17.55 -7.84
N PRO A 106 -20.79 17.32 -6.63
CA PRO A 106 -20.40 16.19 -5.80
C PRO A 106 -20.93 14.88 -6.42
N ALA A 107 -20.05 13.89 -6.57
CA ALA A 107 -20.38 12.53 -6.96
C ALA A 107 -20.88 11.69 -5.78
N GLY A 108 -20.40 11.98 -4.56
CA GLY A 108 -20.77 11.25 -3.36
C GLY A 108 -19.92 11.63 -2.15
N ARG A 109 -20.19 11.00 -1.01
CA ARG A 109 -19.38 11.14 0.21
C ARG A 109 -18.89 9.78 0.70
N ILE A 110 -17.73 9.77 1.33
CA ILE A 110 -17.15 8.55 1.90
C ILE A 110 -16.33 8.85 3.16
N SER A 111 -16.46 7.98 4.16
CA SER A 111 -15.63 7.97 5.36
C SER A 111 -14.29 7.29 5.09
N VAL A 112 -13.20 7.96 5.43
CA VAL A 112 -11.85 7.36 5.52
C VAL A 112 -11.56 7.07 6.98
N ARG A 113 -11.20 5.83 7.30
CA ARG A 113 -10.92 5.35 8.65
C ARG A 113 -9.43 5.05 8.83
N ASP A 114 -8.99 5.09 10.08
CA ASP A 114 -7.59 4.88 10.45
C ASP A 114 -7.18 3.45 10.12
N GLY A 115 -6.04 3.26 9.45
CA GLY A 115 -5.55 1.93 9.11
C GLY A 115 -6.33 1.23 7.99
N GLU A 116 -7.35 1.87 7.40
CA GLU A 116 -8.30 1.23 6.50
C GLU A 116 -8.24 1.76 5.06
N VAL A 117 -8.69 0.90 4.14
CA VAL A 117 -8.89 1.24 2.73
C VAL A 117 -10.38 1.34 2.44
N SER A 118 -10.87 2.56 2.25
CA SER A 118 -12.22 2.86 1.82
C SER A 118 -12.34 2.74 0.30
N ARG A 119 -13.50 2.28 -0.19
CA ARG A 119 -13.75 2.08 -1.62
C ARG A 119 -15.09 2.66 -2.03
N VAL A 120 -15.12 3.29 -3.20
CA VAL A 120 -16.34 3.79 -3.83
C VAL A 120 -16.29 3.54 -5.33
N ARG A 121 -17.46 3.42 -5.96
CA ARG A 121 -17.57 3.34 -7.41
C ARG A 121 -17.85 4.70 -8.00
N TRP A 122 -17.18 5.00 -9.09
CA TRP A 122 -17.48 6.17 -9.90
C TRP A 122 -18.86 6.00 -10.56
N PRO A 123 -19.71 7.03 -10.52
CA PRO A 123 -21.10 6.97 -10.98
C PRO A 123 -21.26 7.02 -12.50
#